data_AF-A0A183VDL7-F1
#
_entry.id   AF-A0A183VDL7-F1
#
_cell.length_a   1.000
_cell.length_b   1.000
_cell.length_c   1.000
_cell.angle_alpha   90.00
_cell.angle_beta   90.00
_cell.angle_gamma   90.00
#
_symmetry.space_group_name_H-M   'P 1'
#
loop_
_entity.id
_entity.type
_entity.pdbx_description
1 polymer ?
#
loop_
_entity_poly.entity_id
_entity_poly.type
_entity_poly.pdbx_seq_one_letter_code
_entity_poly.pdbx_strand_id
1 'polypeptide(L)'
;MFEVLKLFSEGTLNDYRLFVSKHPNFVQEKLQVNEAILVKKMRLLTLMSMAEKSSVISLKDLSKQVDIPEGEDLEEFIIEAVQINAITGKINEMKQELNVSSLQHRSFGRPQWELLQKRLVALIANLKASHENIKSVRPTEEVA
;
A
#
# COMPACT_ATOMS: atom_id res chain seq x y z
N MET A 1 -12.55 15.75 -16.14
CA MET A 1 -13.10 14.60 -15.38
C MET A 1 -12.20 13.37 -15.47
N PHE A 2 -11.91 12.87 -16.68
CA PHE A 2 -11.05 11.69 -16.88
C PHE A 2 -9.64 11.84 -16.28
N GLU A 3 -9.01 12.99 -16.48
CA GLU A 3 -7.66 13.27 -15.95
C GLU A 3 -7.61 13.20 -14.41
N VAL A 4 -8.65 13.69 -13.74
CA VAL A 4 -8.74 13.65 -12.27
C VAL A 4 -8.94 12.22 -11.78
N LEU A 5 -9.78 11.43 -12.44
CA LEU A 5 -9.95 10.02 -12.09
C LEU A 5 -8.66 9.23 -12.32
N LYS A 6 -7.94 9.53 -13.40
CA LYS A 6 -6.63 8.94 -13.67
C LYS A 6 -5.61 9.32 -12.59
N LEU A 7 -5.60 10.59 -12.18
CA LEU A 7 -4.80 11.08 -11.05
C LEU A 7 -5.17 10.38 -9.73
N PHE A 8 -6.45 10.14 -9.47
CA PHE A 8 -6.90 9.37 -8.32
C PHE A 8 -6.54 7.88 -8.40
N SER A 9 -6.23 7.34 -9.57
CA SER A 9 -5.79 5.95 -9.74
C SER A 9 -4.27 5.80 -9.69
N GLU A 10 -3.52 6.73 -10.29
CA GLU A 10 -2.08 6.58 -10.54
C GLU A 10 -1.22 7.71 -9.92
N GLY A 11 -1.82 8.85 -9.60
CA GLY A 11 -1.11 10.08 -9.25
C GLY A 11 -0.79 10.23 -7.76
N THR A 12 0.13 11.13 -7.46
CA THR A 12 0.57 11.49 -6.10
C THR A 12 -0.14 12.73 -5.58
N LEU A 13 0.01 13.00 -4.28
CA LEU A 13 -0.50 14.22 -3.65
C LEU A 13 0.09 15.50 -4.28
N ASN A 14 1.35 15.46 -4.74
CA ASN A 14 1.96 16.59 -5.43
C ASN A 14 1.27 16.87 -6.78
N ASP A 15 0.96 15.81 -7.53
CA ASP A 15 0.24 15.93 -8.80
C ASP A 15 -1.18 16.48 -8.61
N TYR A 16 -1.83 16.14 -7.49
CA TYR A 16 -3.12 16.73 -7.10
C TYR A 16 -3.03 18.21 -6.83
N ARG A 17 -2.01 18.67 -6.09
CA ARG A 17 -1.82 20.10 -5.86
C ARG A 17 -1.58 20.86 -7.16
N LEU A 18 -0.75 20.33 -8.05
CA LEU A 18 -0.54 20.92 -9.38
C LEU A 18 -1.83 20.99 -10.20
N PHE A 19 -2.68 19.97 -10.10
CA PHE A 19 -3.98 19.94 -10.77
C PHE A 19 -4.94 21.01 -10.20
N VAL A 20 -5.02 21.15 -8.88
CA VAL A 20 -5.85 22.15 -8.21
C VAL A 20 -5.38 23.57 -8.55
N SER A 21 -4.07 23.84 -8.57
CA SER A 21 -3.53 25.14 -8.97
C SER A 21 -3.85 25.50 -10.42
N LYS A 22 -3.90 24.51 -11.32
CA LYS A 22 -4.26 24.72 -12.74
C LYS A 22 -5.78 24.89 -12.94
N HIS A 23 -6.60 24.27 -12.10
CA HIS A 23 -8.05 24.26 -12.24
C HIS A 23 -8.78 24.48 -10.89
N PRO A 24 -8.70 25.69 -10.31
CA PRO A 24 -9.27 25.98 -8.99
C PRO A 24 -10.80 25.83 -8.96
N ASN A 25 -11.49 26.23 -10.03
CA ASN A 25 -12.95 26.15 -10.11
C ASN A 25 -13.47 24.73 -10.38
N PHE A 26 -12.62 23.80 -10.81
CA PHE A 26 -13.06 22.45 -11.16
C PHE A 26 -13.54 21.66 -9.93
N VAL A 27 -12.89 21.85 -8.78
CA VAL A 27 -13.27 21.16 -7.54
C VAL A 27 -14.63 21.66 -7.03
N GLN A 28 -14.84 22.98 -7.04
CA GLN A 28 -16.10 23.60 -6.60
C GLN A 28 -17.25 23.36 -7.58
N GLU A 29 -17.04 23.53 -8.89
CA GLU A 29 -18.14 23.46 -9.87
C GLU A 29 -18.49 22.02 -10.29
N LYS A 30 -17.51 21.10 -10.33
CA LYS A 30 -17.73 19.74 -10.87
C LYS A 30 -17.73 18.65 -9.81
N LEU A 31 -16.90 18.73 -8.78
CA LEU A 31 -16.90 17.73 -7.72
C LEU A 31 -17.90 18.05 -6.61
N GLN A 32 -18.11 19.33 -6.27
CA GLN A 32 -18.95 19.74 -5.13
C GLN A 32 -18.57 19.03 -3.82
N VAL A 33 -17.29 18.65 -3.67
CA VAL A 33 -16.75 17.99 -2.48
C VAL A 33 -15.81 18.94 -1.76
N ASN A 34 -15.80 18.87 -0.43
CA ASN A 34 -14.88 19.64 0.40
C ASN A 34 -13.42 19.25 0.06
N GLU A 35 -12.60 20.25 -0.28
CA GLU A 35 -11.19 20.10 -0.63
C GLU A 35 -10.40 19.36 0.47
N ALA A 36 -10.72 19.61 1.74
CA ALA A 36 -10.06 18.94 2.87
C ALA A 36 -10.23 17.40 2.84
N ILE A 37 -11.39 16.92 2.41
CA ILE A 37 -11.68 15.48 2.30
C ILE A 37 -10.89 14.87 1.14
N LEU A 38 -10.81 15.59 0.02
CA LEU A 38 -10.04 15.14 -1.15
C LEU A 38 -8.55 15.08 -0.85
N VAL A 39 -8.02 16.07 -0.13
CA VAL A 39 -6.62 16.07 0.33
C VAL A 39 -6.36 14.89 1.28
N LYS A 40 -7.22 14.65 2.28
CA LYS A 40 -7.08 13.50 3.18
C LYS A 40 -7.11 12.17 2.41
N LYS A 41 -7.98 12.06 1.40
CA LYS A 41 -8.02 10.87 0.52
C LYS A 41 -6.75 10.72 -0.32
N MET A 42 -6.23 11.81 -0.88
CA MET A 42 -4.98 11.78 -1.65
C MET A 42 -3.76 11.42 -0.80
N ARG A 43 -3.72 11.86 0.46
CA ARG A 43 -2.72 11.45 1.45
C ARG A 43 -2.70 9.94 1.63
N LEU A 44 -3.88 9.36 1.87
CA LEU A 44 -4.03 7.91 2.03
C LEU A 44 -3.61 7.13 0.78
N LEU A 45 -4.04 7.58 -0.40
CA LEU A 45 -3.70 6.94 -1.66
C LEU A 45 -2.20 7.02 -1.97
N THR A 46 -1.54 8.10 -1.57
CA THR A 46 -0.08 8.27 -1.69
C THR A 46 0.64 7.29 -0.77
N LEU A 47 0.22 7.17 0.49
CA LEU A 47 0.73 6.16 1.43
C LEU A 47 0.60 4.73 0.87
N MET A 48 -0.57 4.35 0.34
CA MET A 48 -0.77 3.04 -0.28
C MET A 48 0.18 2.80 -1.46
N SER A 49 0.37 3.83 -2.31
CA SER A 49 1.24 3.74 -3.48
C SER A 49 2.73 3.61 -3.09
N MET A 50 3.13 4.19 -1.95
CA MET A 50 4.47 3.99 -1.39
C MET A 50 4.64 2.59 -0.82
N ALA A 51 3.62 2.10 -0.10
CA ALA A 51 3.59 0.76 0.46
C ALA A 51 3.64 -0.34 -0.60
N GLU A 52 3.06 -0.11 -1.78
CA GLU A 52 3.14 -1.05 -2.90
C GLU A 52 4.57 -1.20 -3.44
N LYS A 53 5.37 -0.12 -3.40
CA LYS A 53 6.75 -0.11 -3.90
C LYS A 53 7.76 -0.65 -2.89
N SER A 54 7.56 -0.33 -1.61
CA SER A 54 8.46 -0.76 -0.54
C SER A 54 7.67 -1.21 0.69
N SER A 55 7.99 -2.38 1.20
CA SER A 55 7.44 -2.90 2.45
C SER A 55 8.04 -2.20 3.67
N VAL A 56 9.17 -1.49 3.53
CA VAL A 56 9.80 -0.71 4.59
C VAL A 56 9.89 0.74 4.12
N ILE A 57 9.22 1.64 4.83
CA ILE A 57 9.15 3.06 4.48
C ILE A 57 9.71 3.89 5.63
N SER A 58 10.70 4.74 5.37
CA SER A 58 11.19 5.68 6.39
C SER A 58 10.15 6.77 6.68
N LEU A 59 9.95 7.11 7.95
CA LEU A 59 8.96 8.12 8.37
C LEU A 59 9.26 9.50 7.77
N LYS A 60 10.54 9.84 7.56
CA LYS A 60 10.96 11.08 6.90
C LYS A 60 10.48 11.19 5.46
N ASP A 61 10.60 10.09 4.71
CA ASP A 61 10.16 10.07 3.31
C ASP A 61 8.64 10.06 3.23
N LEU A 62 7.98 9.39 4.18
CA LEU A 62 6.53 9.42 4.30
C LEU A 62 6.00 10.82 4.62
N SER A 63 6.58 11.50 5.61
CA SER A 63 6.25 12.88 5.99
C SER A 63 6.32 13.83 4.79
N LYS A 64 7.40 13.74 3.99
CA LYS A 64 7.57 14.56 2.77
C LYS A 64 6.52 14.30 1.70
N GLN A 65 6.13 13.04 1.51
CA GLN A 65 5.19 12.64 0.45
C GLN A 65 3.73 12.96 0.83
N VAL A 66 3.38 12.80 2.11
CA VAL A 66 2.03 13.02 2.64
C VAL A 66 1.82 14.48 3.07
N ASP A 67 2.92 15.23 3.25
CA ASP A 67 2.94 16.63 3.68
C ASP A 67 2.24 16.81 5.03
N ILE A 68 2.69 16.00 5.99
CA ILE A 68 2.31 16.04 7.41
C ILE A 68 3.62 16.15 8.20
N PRO A 69 3.71 17.04 9.20
CA PRO A 69 4.91 17.16 10.03
C PRO A 69 5.29 15.83 10.70
N GLU A 70 6.59 15.62 10.90
CA GLU A 70 7.10 14.48 11.67
C GLU A 70 6.64 14.62 13.15
N GLY A 71 6.14 13.53 13.74
CA GLY A 71 5.67 13.49 15.12
C GLY A 71 4.32 12.79 15.28
N GLU A 72 3.55 13.22 16.28
CA GLU A 72 2.25 12.63 16.65
C GLU A 72 1.24 12.67 15.48
N ASP A 73 1.21 13.76 14.70
CA ASP A 73 0.29 13.91 13.57
C ASP A 73 0.49 12.84 12.48
N LEU A 74 1.74 12.44 12.24
CA LEU A 74 2.06 11.41 11.25
C LEU A 74 1.67 10.03 11.76
N GLU A 75 1.89 9.75 13.04
CA GLU A 75 1.52 8.49 13.67
C GLU A 75 0.01 8.34 13.74
N GLU A 76 -0.73 9.39 14.11
CA GLU A 76 -2.20 9.40 14.10
C GLU A 76 -2.73 9.10 12.69
N PHE A 77 -2.14 9.72 11.66
CA PHE A 77 -2.50 9.43 10.27
C PHE A 77 -2.23 7.96 9.87
N ILE A 78 -1.11 7.38 10.30
CA ILE A 78 -0.81 5.97 10.04
C ILE A 78 -1.81 5.07 10.78
N ILE A 79 -2.17 5.42 12.02
CA ILE A 79 -3.17 4.68 12.81
C ILE A 79 -4.54 4.73 12.12
N GLU A 80 -4.98 5.90 11.65
CA GLU A 80 -6.21 6.03 10.88
C GLU A 80 -6.18 5.15 9.63
N ALA A 81 -5.06 5.14 8.89
CA ALA A 81 -4.89 4.29 7.71
C ALA A 81 -4.97 2.79 8.04
N VAL A 82 -4.44 2.38 9.20
CA VAL A 82 -4.57 1.00 9.69
C VAL A 82 -6.01 0.69 10.10
N GLN A 83 -6.70 1.61 10.76
CA GLN A 83 -8.09 1.44 11.20
C GLN A 83 -9.06 1.20 10.04
N ILE A 84 -8.88 1.90 8.92
CA ILE A 84 -9.70 1.71 7.72
C ILE A 84 -9.25 0.50 6.86
N ASN A 85 -8.28 -0.28 7.34
CA ASN A 85 -7.68 -1.43 6.64
C ASN A 85 -7.01 -1.08 5.31
N ALA A 86 -6.59 0.17 5.13
CA ALA A 86 -5.83 0.57 3.94
C ALA A 86 -4.46 -0.12 3.90
N ILE A 87 -3.81 -0.17 5.06
CA ILE A 87 -2.54 -0.83 5.28
C ILE A 87 -2.57 -1.61 6.59
N THR A 88 -1.73 -2.63 6.70
CA THR A 88 -1.46 -3.32 7.96
C THR A 88 0.04 -3.36 8.13
N GLY A 89 0.53 -2.88 9.27
CA GLY A 89 1.96 -2.76 9.49
C GLY A 89 2.29 -2.46 10.94
N LYS A 90 3.59 -2.37 11.22
CA LYS A 90 4.14 -2.01 12.53
C LYS A 90 5.09 -0.85 12.36
N ILE A 91 4.96 0.15 13.23
CA ILE A 91 5.90 1.26 13.32
C ILE A 91 7.10 0.79 14.15
N ASN A 92 8.30 1.11 13.68
CA ASN A 92 9.54 0.95 14.41
C ASN A 92 10.08 2.34 14.75
N GLU A 93 9.73 2.82 15.94
CA GLU A 93 10.12 4.15 16.43
C GLU A 93 11.63 4.31 16.54
N MET A 94 12.37 3.26 16.95
CA MET A 94 13.83 3.35 17.10
C MET A 94 14.54 3.61 15.77
N LYS A 95 14.04 3.01 14.68
CA LYS A 95 14.60 3.20 13.33
C LYS A 95 13.90 4.28 12.52
N GLN A 96 12.79 4.82 13.03
CA GLN A 96 11.92 5.75 12.32
C GLN A 96 11.43 5.16 10.98
N GLU A 97 10.93 3.92 11.02
CA GLU A 97 10.49 3.15 9.85
C GLU A 97 9.11 2.52 10.05
N LEU A 98 8.26 2.56 9.02
CA LEU A 98 7.00 1.82 8.92
C LEU A 98 7.24 0.51 8.17
N ASN A 99 7.00 -0.61 8.84
CA ASN A 99 7.05 -1.95 8.25
C ASN A 99 5.64 -2.37 7.83
N VAL A 100 5.38 -2.43 6.54
CA VAL A 100 4.10 -2.82 5.96
C VAL A 100 4.07 -4.34 5.76
N SER A 101 3.09 -5.00 6.38
CA SER A 101 2.83 -6.43 6.26
C SER A 101 1.83 -6.75 5.15
N SER A 102 0.79 -5.92 5.01
CA SER A 102 -0.26 -6.07 4.01
C SER A 102 -0.77 -4.72 3.58
N LEU A 103 -1.26 -4.61 2.34
CA LEU A 103 -1.81 -3.37 1.80
C LEU A 103 -2.97 -3.67 0.85
N GLN A 104 -3.95 -2.79 0.83
CA GLN A 104 -4.97 -2.77 -0.21
C GLN A 104 -4.41 -2.05 -1.44
N HIS A 105 -4.39 -2.76 -2.57
CA HIS A 105 -3.88 -2.20 -3.82
C HIS A 105 -4.86 -1.15 -4.35
N ARG A 106 -4.31 -0.01 -4.76
CA ARG A 106 -5.08 1.10 -5.34
C ARG A 106 -5.69 0.74 -6.69
N SER A 107 -5.01 -0.09 -7.47
CA SER A 107 -5.53 -0.72 -8.67
C SER A 107 -5.00 -2.16 -8.75
N PHE A 108 -5.85 -3.07 -9.23
CA PHE A 108 -5.49 -4.47 -9.40
C PHE A 108 -5.70 -4.86 -10.86
N GLY A 109 -4.62 -5.05 -11.59
CA GLY A 109 -4.62 -5.34 -13.01
C GLY A 109 -3.80 -6.58 -13.35
N ARG A 110 -3.44 -6.70 -14.64
CA ARG A 110 -2.60 -7.79 -15.14
C ARG A 110 -1.26 -7.96 -14.41
N PRO A 111 -0.46 -6.90 -14.10
CA PRO A 111 0.83 -7.13 -13.47
C PRO A 111 0.69 -7.73 -12.07
N GLN A 112 -0.36 -7.35 -11.32
CA GLN A 112 -0.65 -7.95 -10.02
C GLN A 112 -1.10 -9.42 -10.16
N TRP A 113 -1.89 -9.76 -11.18
CA TRP A 113 -2.26 -11.15 -11.49
C TRP A 113 -1.04 -12.02 -11.83
N GLU A 114 -0.13 -11.51 -12.66
CA GLU A 114 1.10 -12.23 -13.01
C GLU A 114 2.00 -12.46 -11.78
N LEU A 115 2.11 -11.45 -10.91
CA LEU A 115 2.84 -11.59 -9.65
C LEU A 115 2.20 -12.63 -8.74
N LEU A 116 0.87 -12.62 -8.63
CA LEU A 116 0.12 -13.59 -7.84
C LEU A 116 0.31 -15.02 -8.38
N GLN A 117 0.22 -15.20 -9.69
CA GLN A 117 0.47 -16.49 -10.34
C GLN A 117 1.87 -17.00 -10.02
N LYS A 118 2.90 -16.16 -10.15
CA LYS A 118 4.28 -16.54 -9.80
C LYS A 118 4.41 -16.97 -8.34
N ARG A 119 3.80 -16.23 -7.41
CA ARG A 119 3.80 -16.57 -5.98
C ARG A 119 3.09 -17.90 -5.71
N LEU A 120 1.92 -18.14 -6.32
CA LEU A 120 1.18 -19.39 -6.17
C LEU A 120 1.96 -20.59 -6.71
N VAL A 121 2.58 -20.46 -7.88
CA VAL A 121 3.41 -21.54 -8.47
C VAL A 121 4.61 -21.85 -7.56
N ALA A 122 5.28 -20.82 -7.02
CA ALA A 122 6.37 -21.01 -6.08
C ALA A 122 5.91 -21.70 -4.78
N LEU A 123 4.75 -21.31 -4.24
CA LEU A 123 4.16 -21.96 -3.06
C LEU A 123 3.81 -23.42 -3.32
N ILE A 124 3.23 -23.73 -4.48
CA ILE A 124 2.94 -25.12 -4.88
C ILE A 124 4.24 -25.94 -4.97
N ALA A 125 5.30 -25.38 -5.54
CA ALA A 125 6.60 -26.04 -5.62
C ALA A 125 7.19 -26.30 -4.22
N ASN A 126 7.14 -25.31 -3.34
CA ASN A 126 7.61 -25.44 -1.95
C ASN A 126 6.82 -26.49 -1.16
N LEU A 127 5.50 -26.56 -1.34
CA LEU A 127 4.66 -27.57 -0.71
C LEU A 127 4.96 -28.98 -1.23
N LYS A 128 5.20 -29.15 -2.54
CA LYS A 128 5.62 -30.44 -3.10
C LYS A 128 6.96 -30.90 -2.54
N ALA A 129 7.95 -30.00 -2.49
CA ALA A 129 9.26 -30.30 -1.92
C ALA A 129 9.15 -30.66 -0.43
N SER A 130 8.34 -29.93 0.35
CA SER A 130 8.10 -30.25 1.75
C SER A 130 7.42 -31.62 1.93
N HIS A 131 6.45 -31.95 1.08
CA HIS A 131 5.77 -33.25 1.10
C HIS A 131 6.71 -34.41 0.77
N GLU A 132 7.59 -34.24 -0.22
CA GLU A 132 8.62 -35.21 -0.56
C GLU A 132 9.62 -35.40 0.59
N ASN A 133 10.07 -34.29 1.21
CA ASN A 133 10.95 -34.34 2.37
C ASN A 133 10.30 -35.07 3.56
N ILE A 134 9.02 -34.82 3.84
CA ILE A 134 8.28 -35.51 4.90
C ILE A 134 8.13 -37.01 4.59
N LYS A 135 7.88 -37.37 3.32
CA LYS A 135 7.82 -38.77 2.89
C LYS A 135 9.17 -39.48 3.03
N SER A 136 10.28 -38.82 2.74
CA SER A 136 11.61 -39.41 2.93
C SER A 136 12.01 -39.54 4.40
N VAL A 137 11.46 -38.69 5.28
CA VAL A 137 11.74 -38.70 6.73
C VAL A 137 10.88 -39.71 7.47
N ARG A 138 9.72 -40.13 6.93
CA ARG A 138 9.02 -41.33 7.43
C ARG A 138 9.65 -42.56 6.76
N PRO A 139 10.55 -43.31 7.43
CA PRO A 139 10.85 -44.64 6.96
C PRO A 139 9.55 -45.43 7.05
N THR A 140 9.37 -46.36 6.14
CA THR A 140 8.34 -47.39 6.24
C THR A 140 8.62 -48.21 7.51
N GLU A 141 8.14 -47.76 8.68
CA GLU A 141 7.99 -48.59 9.88
C GLU A 141 6.76 -49.48 9.73
N GLU A 142 6.77 -50.32 8.72
CA GLU A 142 6.00 -51.56 8.66
C GLU A 142 6.83 -52.51 7.79
N VAL A 143 7.51 -53.47 8.42
CA VAL A 143 7.19 -54.92 8.39
C VAL A 143 8.38 -55.68 9.00
N ALA A 144 8.21 -56.17 10.23
CA ALA A 144 8.76 -57.44 10.72
C ALA A 144 7.97 -57.88 11.97
#